data_AF-A0AAW7JL06-F1
#
_entry.id   AF-A0AAW7JL06-F1
#
_cell.length_a   1.000
_cell.length_b   1.000
_cell.length_c   1.000
_cell.angle_alpha   90.00
_cell.angle_beta   90.00
_cell.angle_gamma   90.00
#
_symmetry.space_group_name_H-M   'P 1'
#
loop_
_entity.id
_entity.type
_entity.pdbx_description
1 polymer ?
#
loop_
_entity_poly.entity_id
_entity_poly.type
_entity_poly.pdbx_seq_one_letter_code
_entity_poly.pdbx_strand_id
1 'polypeptide(L)'
;MGDIRRSCIDCAVKNCSRMQGAYPQFCLTTHMDEEVLADVMAQYENELINKVAVASAEVEAEHYCRFTRIEETMAFAEKIGARKLGIATCVGLLAESRILARILRRHGFEVVGVACKAGAQPKESIGIPAYCTEVGPNMCNPILQAKLLNKEKTDLNLVVGLCVGHDSLFYRYSDALCTTVVVKDRVLGHNPVAALYTADSYYRKLEA
;
A
#
# COMPACT_ATOMS: atom_id res chain seq x y z
N MET A 1 12.10 17.92 -25.52
CA MET A 1 11.34 16.73 -25.08
C MET A 1 11.11 15.86 -26.30
N GLY A 2 11.55 14.60 -26.25
CA GLY A 2 11.17 13.63 -27.29
C GLY A 2 9.65 13.40 -27.31
N ASP A 3 9.16 12.67 -28.29
CA ASP A 3 7.75 12.30 -28.37
C ASP A 3 7.36 11.54 -27.09
N ILE A 4 6.42 12.08 -26.33
CA ILE A 4 5.98 11.52 -25.05
C ILE A 4 4.99 10.41 -25.38
N ARG A 5 5.33 9.17 -25.00
CA ARG A 5 4.38 8.04 -25.08
C ARG A 5 3.21 8.31 -24.13
N ARG A 6 2.08 8.75 -24.68
CA ARG A 6 0.85 8.99 -23.93
C ARG A 6 0.22 7.70 -23.41
N SER A 7 -0.43 7.77 -22.26
CA SER A 7 -1.06 6.65 -21.55
C SER A 7 -2.25 7.13 -20.70
N CYS A 8 -2.82 6.27 -19.84
CA CYS A 8 -3.99 6.61 -19.02
C CYS A 8 -3.82 7.86 -18.16
N ILE A 9 -2.60 8.17 -17.70
CA ILE A 9 -2.34 9.37 -16.87
C ILE A 9 -2.38 10.69 -17.67
N ASP A 10 -2.38 10.61 -19.00
CA ASP A 10 -2.56 11.75 -19.92
C ASP A 10 -4.04 11.93 -20.33
N CYS A 11 -4.95 11.07 -19.85
CA CYS A 11 -6.36 11.10 -20.22
C CYS A 11 -7.16 12.10 -19.37
N ALA A 12 -7.64 13.18 -19.98
CA ALA A 12 -8.50 14.16 -19.30
C ALA A 12 -10.01 13.81 -19.33
N VAL A 13 -10.46 12.89 -20.21
CA VAL A 13 -11.90 12.64 -20.45
C VAL A 13 -12.53 11.62 -19.50
N LYS A 14 -11.79 10.61 -19.03
CA LYS A 14 -12.25 9.61 -18.03
C LYS A 14 -13.57 8.88 -18.40
N ASN A 15 -13.89 8.77 -19.69
CA ASN A 15 -15.14 8.19 -20.19
C ASN A 15 -15.31 6.69 -19.92
N CYS A 16 -14.22 5.96 -19.64
CA CYS A 16 -14.27 4.56 -19.20
C CYS A 16 -15.10 4.34 -17.93
N SER A 17 -15.32 5.39 -17.11
CA SER A 17 -16.17 5.31 -15.92
C SER A 17 -17.68 5.20 -16.23
N ARG A 18 -18.12 5.70 -17.39
CA ARG A 18 -19.55 5.72 -17.79
C ARG A 18 -19.82 5.05 -19.13
N MET A 19 -18.78 4.67 -19.85
CA MET A 19 -18.81 4.08 -21.17
C MET A 19 -19.54 4.94 -22.22
N GLN A 20 -19.45 6.26 -22.11
CA GLN A 20 -20.14 7.22 -22.99
C GLN A 20 -19.19 8.31 -23.48
N GLY A 21 -19.32 8.72 -24.75
CA GLY A 21 -18.53 9.80 -25.35
C GLY A 21 -17.29 9.33 -26.12
N ALA A 22 -16.41 10.28 -26.44
CA ALA A 22 -15.22 10.03 -27.24
C ALA A 22 -14.03 9.54 -26.40
N TYR A 23 -13.14 8.74 -27.00
CA TYR A 23 -11.94 8.22 -26.36
C TYR A 23 -10.68 8.71 -27.10
N PRO A 24 -9.57 8.98 -26.38
CA PRO A 24 -8.31 9.33 -27.04
C PRO A 24 -7.72 8.10 -27.77
N GLN A 25 -6.92 8.35 -28.81
CA GLN A 25 -6.29 7.28 -29.61
C GLN A 25 -5.33 6.37 -28.82
N PHE A 26 -4.88 6.77 -27.64
CA PHE A 26 -4.03 5.96 -26.76
C PHE A 26 -4.83 5.26 -25.65
N CYS A 27 -6.17 5.26 -25.72
CA CYS A 27 -7.01 4.73 -24.66
C CYS A 27 -6.92 3.20 -24.58
N LEU A 28 -6.50 2.70 -23.42
CA LEU A 28 -6.47 1.26 -23.16
C LEU A 28 -7.87 0.62 -23.16
N THR A 29 -8.96 1.35 -22.91
CA THR A 29 -10.32 0.75 -22.91
C THR A 29 -10.78 0.40 -24.33
N THR A 30 -10.57 1.28 -25.31
CA THR A 30 -11.04 1.05 -26.70
C THR A 30 -10.01 0.35 -27.57
N HIS A 31 -8.75 0.31 -27.15
CA HIS A 31 -7.64 -0.32 -27.89
C HIS A 31 -6.95 -1.35 -26.99
N MET A 32 -7.73 -2.04 -26.16
CA MET A 32 -7.24 -3.13 -25.33
C MET A 32 -6.85 -4.30 -26.22
N ASP A 33 -5.74 -4.93 -25.89
CA ASP A 33 -5.42 -6.25 -26.42
C ASP A 33 -6.39 -7.27 -25.80
N GLU A 34 -7.27 -7.83 -26.63
CA GLU A 34 -8.32 -8.76 -26.19
C GLU A 34 -7.76 -10.04 -25.60
N GLU A 35 -6.58 -10.50 -26.03
CA GLU A 35 -5.93 -11.70 -25.47
C GLU A 35 -5.43 -11.41 -24.05
N VAL A 36 -4.78 -10.26 -23.85
CA VAL A 36 -4.33 -9.81 -22.52
C VAL A 36 -5.53 -9.62 -21.59
N LEU A 37 -6.61 -9.02 -22.07
CA LEU A 37 -7.82 -8.84 -21.28
C LEU A 37 -8.42 -10.19 -20.87
N ALA A 38 -8.54 -11.14 -21.79
CA ALA A 38 -9.06 -12.47 -21.50
C ALA A 38 -8.19 -13.21 -20.47
N ASP A 39 -6.86 -13.18 -20.61
CA ASP A 39 -5.93 -13.80 -19.67
C ASP A 39 -6.05 -13.20 -18.26
N VAL A 40 -6.13 -11.87 -18.15
CA VAL A 40 -6.32 -11.19 -16.85
C VAL A 40 -7.68 -11.51 -16.24
N MET A 41 -8.75 -11.53 -17.03
CA MET A 41 -10.09 -11.85 -16.54
C MET A 41 -10.17 -13.29 -16.01
N ALA A 42 -9.46 -14.23 -16.62
CA ALA A 42 -9.36 -15.61 -16.11
C ALA A 42 -8.71 -15.69 -14.71
N GLN A 43 -7.83 -14.75 -14.34
CA GLN A 43 -7.26 -14.73 -12.99
C GLN A 43 -8.31 -14.50 -11.90
N TYR A 44 -9.42 -13.82 -12.21
CA TYR A 44 -10.53 -13.61 -11.27
C TYR A 44 -11.40 -14.85 -11.06
N GLU A 45 -11.11 -15.97 -11.73
CA GLU A 45 -11.69 -17.28 -11.41
C GLU A 45 -11.01 -17.92 -10.20
N ASN A 46 -9.79 -17.47 -9.84
CA ASN A 46 -9.15 -17.87 -8.60
C ASN A 46 -9.97 -17.38 -7.39
N GLU A 47 -10.33 -18.30 -6.49
CA GLU A 47 -11.21 -18.03 -5.35
C GLU A 47 -10.71 -16.87 -4.47
N LEU A 48 -9.41 -16.84 -4.17
CA LEU A 48 -8.84 -15.78 -3.32
C LEU A 48 -8.87 -14.43 -4.03
N ILE A 49 -8.47 -14.36 -5.30
CA ILE A 49 -8.47 -13.13 -6.08
C ILE A 49 -9.89 -12.60 -6.24
N ASN A 50 -10.83 -13.49 -6.58
CA ASN A 50 -12.24 -13.15 -6.68
C ASN A 50 -12.78 -12.57 -5.38
N LYS A 51 -12.56 -13.26 -4.26
CA LYS A 51 -13.02 -12.84 -2.93
C LYS A 51 -12.50 -11.47 -2.56
N VAL A 52 -11.22 -11.19 -2.81
CA VAL A 52 -10.59 -9.89 -2.54
C VAL A 52 -11.21 -8.80 -3.41
N ALA A 53 -11.40 -9.05 -4.70
CA ALA A 53 -11.97 -8.09 -5.63
C ALA A 53 -13.42 -7.73 -5.28
N VAL A 54 -14.25 -8.75 -5.02
CA VAL A 54 -15.64 -8.59 -4.60
C VAL A 54 -15.73 -7.86 -3.27
N ALA A 55 -14.95 -8.29 -2.26
CA ALA A 55 -14.94 -7.64 -0.95
C ALA A 55 -14.55 -6.15 -1.06
N SER A 56 -13.60 -5.80 -1.94
CA SER A 56 -13.20 -4.42 -2.17
C SER A 56 -14.36 -3.57 -2.72
N ALA A 57 -15.09 -4.09 -3.71
CA ALA A 57 -16.24 -3.42 -4.30
C ALA A 57 -17.42 -3.30 -3.32
N GLU A 58 -17.65 -4.32 -2.49
CA GLU A 58 -18.69 -4.27 -1.46
C GLU A 58 -18.40 -3.21 -0.39
N VAL A 59 -17.15 -3.13 0.11
CA VAL A 59 -16.76 -2.09 1.08
C VAL A 59 -16.95 -0.70 0.50
N GLU A 60 -16.55 -0.48 -0.76
CA GLU A 60 -16.78 0.78 -1.46
C GLU A 60 -18.28 1.11 -1.50
N ALA A 61 -19.12 0.19 -2.00
CA ALA A 61 -20.55 0.43 -2.16
C ALA A 61 -21.28 0.68 -0.83
N GLU A 62 -20.92 -0.06 0.23
CA GLU A 62 -21.58 0.02 1.54
C GLU A 62 -21.18 1.28 2.33
N HIS A 63 -19.95 1.79 2.10
CA HIS A 63 -19.32 2.78 2.96
C HIS A 63 -18.67 3.97 2.24
N TYR A 64 -19.02 4.17 0.97
CA TYR A 64 -18.50 5.26 0.13
C TYR A 64 -18.54 6.62 0.83
N CYS A 65 -17.37 7.27 0.93
CA CYS A 65 -17.19 8.57 1.60
C CYS A 65 -17.65 8.64 3.07
N ARG A 66 -17.81 7.50 3.75
CA ARG A 66 -18.25 7.43 5.16
C ARG A 66 -17.18 6.86 6.06
N PHE A 67 -16.51 5.81 5.62
CA PHE A 67 -15.48 5.15 6.41
C PHE A 67 -14.11 5.80 6.19
N THR A 68 -13.34 5.90 7.28
CA THR A 68 -11.91 6.17 7.23
C THR A 68 -11.15 4.93 6.71
N ARG A 69 -9.89 5.12 6.31
CA ARG A 69 -9.03 4.00 5.88
C ARG A 69 -8.92 2.87 6.92
N ILE A 70 -8.96 3.19 8.21
CA ILE A 70 -8.91 2.19 9.28
C ILE A 70 -10.22 1.40 9.35
N GLU A 71 -11.37 2.05 9.21
CA GLU A 71 -12.68 1.39 9.16
C GLU A 71 -12.84 0.53 7.91
N GLU A 72 -12.43 1.04 6.73
CA GLU A 72 -12.38 0.26 5.49
C GLU A 72 -11.49 -0.98 5.63
N THR A 73 -10.34 -0.85 6.29
CA THR A 73 -9.42 -1.97 6.53
C THR A 73 -10.09 -3.06 7.37
N MET A 74 -10.84 -2.69 8.41
CA MET A 74 -11.57 -3.65 9.24
C MET A 74 -12.72 -4.31 8.46
N ALA A 75 -13.54 -3.52 7.75
CA ALA A 75 -14.64 -4.05 6.93
C ALA A 75 -14.13 -5.00 5.83
N PHE A 76 -13.04 -4.64 5.17
CA PHE A 76 -12.39 -5.48 4.18
C PHE A 76 -11.86 -6.78 4.81
N ALA A 77 -11.14 -6.68 5.93
CA ALA A 77 -10.62 -7.85 6.65
C ALA A 77 -11.75 -8.83 7.05
N GLU A 78 -12.88 -8.33 7.52
CA GLU A 78 -14.06 -9.14 7.85
C GLU A 78 -14.60 -9.88 6.62
N LYS A 79 -14.81 -9.18 5.50
CA LYS A 79 -15.35 -9.77 4.26
C LYS A 79 -14.44 -10.84 3.66
N ILE A 80 -13.11 -10.66 3.72
CA ILE A 80 -12.17 -11.70 3.27
C ILE A 80 -11.99 -12.82 4.30
N GLY A 81 -12.55 -12.69 5.50
CA GLY A 81 -12.47 -13.67 6.57
C GLY A 81 -11.14 -13.66 7.33
N ALA A 82 -10.37 -12.57 7.24
CA ALA A 82 -9.11 -12.41 7.96
C ALA A 82 -9.37 -12.28 9.47
N ARG A 83 -8.63 -13.04 10.28
CA ARG A 83 -8.73 -13.05 11.75
C ARG A 83 -7.46 -12.56 12.41
N LYS A 84 -6.29 -12.93 11.87
CA LYS A 84 -4.98 -12.53 12.37
C LYS A 84 -4.35 -11.49 11.46
N LEU A 85 -4.22 -10.27 11.96
CA LEU A 85 -3.64 -9.14 11.24
C LEU A 85 -2.20 -8.90 11.67
N GLY A 86 -1.30 -8.79 10.70
CA GLY A 86 0.06 -8.36 10.94
C GLY A 86 0.20 -6.85 10.83
N ILE A 87 1.05 -6.25 11.65
CA ILE A 87 1.45 -4.84 11.54
C ILE A 87 2.96 -4.78 11.31
N ALA A 88 3.36 -4.39 10.10
CA ALA A 88 4.74 -4.07 9.79
C ALA A 88 4.97 -2.57 9.98
N THR A 89 5.70 -2.20 11.03
CA THR A 89 5.77 -0.81 11.49
C THR A 89 7.17 -0.24 11.53
N CYS A 90 7.31 1.06 11.24
CA CYS A 90 8.51 1.77 11.56
C CYS A 90 8.61 2.05 13.08
N VAL A 91 9.82 1.92 13.64
CA VAL A 91 10.09 2.31 15.03
C VAL A 91 9.63 3.73 15.38
N GLY A 92 9.69 4.63 14.41
CA GLY A 92 9.28 6.01 14.58
C GLY A 92 7.78 6.27 14.47
N LEU A 93 6.95 5.22 14.28
CA LEU A 93 5.48 5.26 14.35
C LEU A 93 4.91 4.15 15.26
N LEU A 94 5.68 3.76 16.29
CA LEU A 94 5.25 2.74 17.23
C LEU A 94 4.06 3.18 18.08
N ALA A 95 3.93 4.48 18.37
CA ALA A 95 2.80 4.99 19.15
C ALA A 95 1.49 4.81 18.36
N GLU A 96 1.48 5.23 17.10
CA GLU A 96 0.39 5.10 16.14
C GLU A 96 0.05 3.62 15.94
N SER A 97 1.07 2.78 15.80
CA SER A 97 0.90 1.34 15.62
C SER A 97 0.30 0.65 16.85
N ARG A 98 0.63 1.12 18.07
CA ARG A 98 0.00 0.64 19.31
C ARG A 98 -1.48 1.05 19.40
N ILE A 99 -1.81 2.26 18.94
CA ILE A 99 -3.19 2.74 18.85
C ILE A 99 -3.98 1.86 17.86
N LEU A 100 -3.44 1.66 16.66
CA LEU A 100 -4.04 0.80 15.64
C LEU A 100 -4.26 -0.62 16.17
N ALA A 101 -3.23 -1.25 16.74
CA ALA A 101 -3.34 -2.60 17.29
C ALA A 101 -4.41 -2.69 18.38
N ARG A 102 -4.55 -1.67 19.23
CA ARG A 102 -5.59 -1.61 20.26
C ARG A 102 -6.99 -1.50 19.66
N ILE A 103 -7.17 -0.68 18.61
CA ILE A 103 -8.45 -0.56 17.90
C ILE A 103 -8.82 -1.92 17.30
N LEU A 104 -7.95 -2.50 16.47
CA LEU A 104 -8.19 -3.79 15.82
C LEU A 104 -8.52 -4.90 16.83
N ARG A 105 -7.77 -5.01 17.93
CA ARG A 105 -8.05 -6.00 18.98
C ARG A 105 -9.40 -5.79 19.65
N ARG A 106 -9.85 -4.54 19.84
CA ARG A 106 -11.20 -4.25 20.37
C ARG A 106 -12.31 -4.67 19.40
N HIS A 107 -12.02 -4.74 18.11
CA HIS A 107 -12.92 -5.26 17.07
C HIS A 107 -12.74 -6.77 16.82
N GLY A 108 -12.05 -7.49 17.71
CA GLY A 108 -12.02 -8.96 17.68
C GLY A 108 -10.94 -9.58 16.79
N PHE A 109 -10.04 -8.79 16.22
CA PHE A 109 -8.89 -9.31 15.48
C PHE A 109 -7.76 -9.76 16.42
N GLU A 110 -7.10 -10.87 16.08
CA GLU A 110 -5.76 -11.16 16.60
C GLU A 110 -4.76 -10.24 15.89
N VAL A 111 -3.82 -9.64 16.62
CA VAL A 111 -2.87 -8.68 16.04
C VAL A 111 -1.46 -8.96 16.51
N VAL A 112 -0.55 -9.14 15.55
CA VAL A 112 0.90 -9.24 15.77
C VAL A 112 1.59 -8.05 15.12
N GLY A 113 2.52 -7.40 15.82
CA GLY A 113 3.30 -6.28 15.27
C GLY A 113 4.79 -6.59 15.23
N VAL A 114 5.46 -6.25 14.12
CA VAL A 114 6.91 -6.36 13.98
C VAL A 114 7.50 -5.02 13.56
N ALA A 115 8.41 -4.49 14.38
CA ALA A 115 9.06 -3.21 14.14
C ALA A 115 10.22 -3.33 13.13
N CYS A 116 10.51 -2.26 12.39
CA CYS A 116 11.51 -2.25 11.32
C CYS A 116 12.95 -2.49 11.79
N LYS A 117 13.22 -2.40 13.09
CA LYS A 117 14.52 -2.69 13.72
C LYS A 117 14.54 -4.04 14.45
N ALA A 118 13.52 -4.89 14.29
CA ALA A 118 13.58 -6.25 14.79
C ALA A 118 14.85 -6.94 14.26
N GLY A 119 15.57 -7.65 15.11
CA GLY A 119 16.85 -8.30 14.76
C GLY A 119 17.96 -7.33 14.35
N ALA A 120 17.94 -6.10 14.88
CA ALA A 120 18.83 -4.99 14.53
C ALA A 120 20.27 -5.42 14.19
N GLN A 121 20.72 -5.01 13.00
CA GLN A 121 22.08 -5.18 12.52
C GLN A 121 22.69 -3.80 12.21
N PRO A 122 24.02 -3.62 12.30
CA PRO A 122 24.69 -2.40 11.86
C PRO A 122 24.40 -2.11 10.39
N LYS A 123 24.30 -0.83 10.02
CA LYS A 123 24.12 -0.42 8.62
C LYS A 123 25.24 -0.91 7.72
N GLU A 124 26.48 -0.83 8.18
CA GLU A 124 27.63 -1.23 7.38
C GLU A 124 27.64 -2.73 7.04
N SER A 125 26.90 -3.57 7.77
CA SER A 125 26.87 -5.04 7.58
C SER A 125 26.45 -5.50 6.19
N ILE A 126 25.75 -4.65 5.43
CA ILE A 126 25.32 -4.93 4.05
C ILE A 126 25.85 -3.90 3.05
N GLY A 127 26.90 -3.16 3.41
CA GLY A 127 27.52 -2.16 2.54
C GLY A 127 26.78 -0.81 2.48
N ILE A 128 25.91 -0.49 3.45
CA ILE A 128 25.34 0.86 3.54
C ILE A 128 26.49 1.83 3.89
N PRO A 129 26.64 2.97 3.17
CA PRO A 129 27.69 3.94 3.44
C PRO A 129 27.69 4.46 4.88
N ALA A 130 28.88 4.68 5.46
CA ALA A 130 29.04 5.08 6.85
C ALA A 130 28.32 6.39 7.21
N TYR A 131 28.23 7.37 6.29
CA TYR A 131 27.51 8.63 6.53
C TYR A 131 26.02 8.41 6.86
N CYS A 132 25.43 7.30 6.39
CA CYS A 132 24.05 6.96 6.71
C CYS A 132 23.85 6.66 8.21
N THR A 133 24.90 6.41 9.00
CA THR A 133 24.80 6.14 10.44
C THR A 133 24.44 7.39 11.25
N GLU A 134 24.56 8.60 10.68
CA GLU A 134 24.16 9.86 11.31
C GLU A 134 22.69 9.87 11.72
N VAL A 135 21.82 9.23 10.94
CA VAL A 135 20.39 9.07 11.22
C VAL A 135 20.07 7.76 11.98
N GLY A 136 21.07 7.19 12.64
CA GLY A 136 21.00 6.00 13.49
C GLY A 136 21.87 4.84 12.95
N PRO A 137 22.53 4.06 13.82
CA PRO A 137 23.55 3.08 13.41
C PRO A 137 22.99 1.77 12.84
N ASN A 138 21.76 1.40 13.22
CA ASN A 138 21.16 0.12 12.83
C ASN A 138 20.38 0.25 11.52
N MET A 139 20.42 -0.77 10.67
CA MET A 139 19.59 -0.85 9.46
C MET A 139 18.14 -1.22 9.79
N CYS A 140 17.21 -0.90 8.89
CA CYS A 140 15.88 -1.51 8.94
C CYS A 140 15.92 -2.84 8.19
N ASN A 141 15.12 -3.82 8.62
CA ASN A 141 15.07 -5.14 7.99
C ASN A 141 13.63 -5.53 7.61
N PRO A 142 13.07 -4.96 6.52
CA PRO A 142 11.69 -5.26 6.10
C PRO A 142 11.50 -6.72 5.67
N ILE A 143 12.56 -7.38 5.18
CA ILE A 143 12.52 -8.81 4.82
C ILE A 143 12.32 -9.65 6.08
N LEU A 144 13.01 -9.33 7.18
CA LEU A 144 12.79 -10.00 8.46
C LEU A 144 11.39 -9.71 9.00
N GLN A 145 10.87 -8.48 8.85
CA GLN A 145 9.49 -8.17 9.25
C GLN A 145 8.49 -9.10 8.54
N ALA A 146 8.60 -9.20 7.21
CA ALA A 146 7.74 -10.08 6.42
C ALA A 146 7.89 -11.54 6.86
N LYS A 147 9.11 -12.06 6.99
CA LYS A 147 9.34 -13.46 7.41
C LYS A 147 8.81 -13.78 8.80
N LEU A 148 8.89 -12.85 9.74
CA LEU A 148 8.32 -13.04 11.08
C LEU A 148 6.79 -13.06 11.02
N LEU A 149 6.15 -12.18 10.24
CA LEU A 149 4.70 -12.18 10.08
C LEU A 149 4.20 -13.41 9.29
N ASN A 150 4.93 -13.87 8.28
CA ASN A 150 4.65 -15.13 7.58
C ASN A 150 4.70 -16.32 8.55
N LYS A 151 5.68 -16.36 9.46
CA LYS A 151 5.78 -17.41 10.50
C LYS A 151 4.57 -17.41 11.43
N GLU A 152 4.03 -16.23 11.73
CA GLU A 152 2.81 -16.05 12.53
C GLU A 152 1.53 -16.38 11.76
N LYS A 153 1.64 -16.62 10.44
CA LYS A 153 0.54 -16.96 9.53
C LYS A 153 -0.59 -15.92 9.60
N THR A 154 -0.21 -14.66 9.48
CA THR A 154 -1.18 -13.56 9.37
C THR A 154 -1.97 -13.67 8.07
N ASP A 155 -3.25 -13.30 8.11
CA ASP A 155 -4.15 -13.34 6.95
C ASP A 155 -4.03 -12.07 6.08
N LEU A 156 -3.74 -10.94 6.71
CA LEU A 156 -3.56 -9.63 6.07
C LEU A 156 -2.51 -8.81 6.83
N ASN A 157 -1.59 -8.20 6.11
CA ASN A 157 -0.53 -7.36 6.67
C ASN A 157 -0.79 -5.87 6.43
N LEU A 158 -0.77 -5.09 7.51
CA LEU A 158 -0.94 -3.65 7.52
C LEU A 158 0.41 -2.97 7.65
N VAL A 159 0.76 -2.16 6.66
CA VAL A 159 2.02 -1.42 6.63
C VAL A 159 1.84 -0.03 7.23
N VAL A 160 2.65 0.28 8.24
CA VAL A 160 2.61 1.54 9.00
C VAL A 160 3.96 2.26 8.89
N GLY A 161 4.02 3.11 7.86
CA GLY A 161 5.07 4.09 7.60
C GLY A 161 6.50 3.55 7.55
N LEU A 162 6.72 2.47 6.79
CA LEU A 162 8.09 2.15 6.36
C LEU A 162 8.55 3.16 5.30
N CYS A 163 9.85 3.13 5.00
CA CYS A 163 10.39 4.00 3.95
C CYS A 163 10.04 3.40 2.58
N VAL A 164 10.00 4.21 1.52
CA VAL A 164 9.60 3.78 0.15
C VAL A 164 10.19 2.43 -0.27
N GLY A 165 11.53 2.28 -0.23
CA GLY A 165 12.17 1.01 -0.61
C GLY A 165 11.88 -0.16 0.35
N HIS A 166 11.58 0.13 1.62
CA HIS A 166 11.24 -0.89 2.61
C HIS A 166 9.80 -1.37 2.48
N ASP A 167 8.85 -0.51 2.10
CA ASP A 167 7.48 -0.92 1.77
C ASP A 167 7.51 -1.94 0.62
N SER A 168 8.22 -1.62 -0.47
CA SER A 168 8.35 -2.50 -1.63
C SER A 168 8.99 -3.85 -1.30
N LEU A 169 10.05 -3.86 -0.48
CA LEU A 169 10.67 -5.11 -0.03
C LEU A 169 9.72 -5.89 0.88
N PHE A 170 8.99 -5.24 1.78
CA PHE A 170 8.02 -5.94 2.61
C PHE A 170 6.94 -6.62 1.77
N TYR A 171 6.34 -5.91 0.81
CA TYR A 171 5.32 -6.48 -0.10
C TYR A 171 5.84 -7.66 -0.90
N ARG A 172 7.08 -7.58 -1.39
CA ARG A 172 7.69 -8.66 -2.17
C ARG A 172 7.91 -9.95 -1.38
N TYR A 173 8.13 -9.86 -0.07
CA TYR A 173 8.47 -11.02 0.77
C TYR A 173 7.34 -11.45 1.71
N SER A 174 6.20 -10.74 1.72
CA SER A 174 5.02 -11.14 2.47
C SER A 174 4.28 -12.25 1.73
N ASP A 175 3.92 -13.32 2.44
CA ASP A 175 3.07 -14.38 1.88
C ASP A 175 1.59 -13.97 1.92
N ALA A 176 1.20 -13.16 2.91
CA ALA A 176 -0.13 -12.60 3.04
C ALA A 176 -0.30 -11.34 2.16
N LEU A 177 -1.55 -11.03 1.83
CA LEU A 177 -1.92 -9.75 1.21
C LEU A 177 -1.46 -8.60 2.09
N CYS A 178 -1.13 -7.48 1.46
CA CYS A 178 -0.64 -6.30 2.16
C CYS A 178 -1.44 -5.07 1.76
N THR A 179 -1.65 -4.17 2.72
CA THR A 179 -2.16 -2.82 2.45
C THR A 179 -1.45 -1.79 3.32
N THR A 180 -1.25 -0.58 2.79
CA THR A 180 -0.67 0.53 3.55
C THR A 180 -1.77 1.30 4.24
N VAL A 181 -1.71 1.38 5.57
CA VAL A 181 -2.64 2.21 6.36
C VAL A 181 -2.06 3.57 6.70
N VAL A 182 -0.73 3.70 6.71
CA VAL A 182 -0.03 4.99 6.88
C VAL A 182 1.16 5.05 5.94
N VAL A 183 1.12 5.95 4.95
CA VAL A 183 2.26 6.21 4.06
C VAL A 183 3.24 7.15 4.76
N LYS A 184 4.53 6.79 4.81
CA LYS A 184 5.50 7.59 5.53
C LYS A 184 5.85 8.88 4.80
N ASP A 185 5.26 9.96 5.27
CA ASP A 185 5.72 11.32 4.96
C ASP A 185 5.86 12.11 6.27
N ARG A 186 7.09 12.32 6.77
CA ARG A 186 7.26 13.10 8.01
C ARG A 186 7.05 14.61 7.80
N VAL A 187 7.20 15.09 6.57
CA VAL A 187 7.13 16.52 6.25
C VAL A 187 5.66 16.95 6.17
N LEU A 188 4.81 16.11 5.58
CA LEU A 188 3.39 16.38 5.35
C LEU A 188 2.46 15.64 6.31
N GLY A 189 2.94 15.21 7.48
CA GLY A 189 2.10 14.52 8.47
C GLY A 189 1.44 13.24 7.93
N HIS A 190 2.19 12.47 7.14
CA HIS A 190 1.80 11.22 6.50
C HIS A 190 0.73 11.36 5.42
N ASN A 191 0.62 12.56 4.84
CA ASN A 191 -0.29 12.89 3.74
C ASN A 191 0.48 13.33 2.46
N PRO A 192 1.13 12.41 1.74
CA PRO A 192 1.98 12.76 0.61
C PRO A 192 1.21 13.35 -0.59
N VAL A 193 -0.10 13.10 -0.71
CA VAL A 193 -0.90 13.69 -1.81
C VAL A 193 -0.97 15.22 -1.70
N ALA A 194 -0.76 15.79 -0.50
CA ALA A 194 -0.69 17.24 -0.32
C ALA A 194 0.44 17.88 -1.14
N ALA A 195 1.56 17.17 -1.37
CA ALA A 195 2.63 17.65 -2.25
C ALA A 195 2.14 17.80 -3.70
N LEU A 196 1.32 16.85 -4.17
CA LEU A 196 0.77 16.86 -5.54
C LEU A 196 -0.27 17.96 -5.71
N TYR A 197 -1.17 18.13 -4.73
CA TYR A 197 -2.17 19.19 -4.74
C TYR A 197 -1.57 20.60 -4.76
N THR A 198 -0.31 20.72 -4.35
CA THR A 198 0.40 21.99 -4.25
C THR A 198 1.62 22.06 -5.18
N ALA A 199 1.71 21.14 -6.15
CA ALA A 199 2.81 21.07 -7.13
C ALA A 199 2.93 22.37 -7.93
N ASP A 200 1.82 22.94 -8.41
CA ASP A 200 1.83 24.22 -9.15
C ASP A 200 2.11 25.46 -8.25
N SER A 201 2.18 25.28 -6.92
CA SER A 201 2.29 26.37 -5.93
C SER A 201 3.43 26.14 -4.93
N TYR A 202 3.12 25.77 -3.68
CA TYR A 202 4.08 25.68 -2.57
C TYR A 202 5.19 24.64 -2.81
N TYR A 203 4.93 23.62 -3.62
CA TYR A 203 5.88 22.55 -3.93
C TYR A 203 6.35 22.56 -5.40
N ARG A 204 6.34 23.72 -6.08
CA ARG A 204 6.84 23.89 -7.47
C ARG A 204 8.23 23.34 -7.73
N LYS A 205 9.08 23.27 -6.70
CA LYS A 205 10.40 22.62 -6.77
C LYS A 205 10.36 21.15 -7.20
N LEU A 206 9.20 20.48 -7.11
CA LEU A 206 9.04 19.09 -7.55
C LEU A 206 8.89 18.96 -9.07
N GLU A 207 8.55 20.06 -9.77
CA GLU A 207 8.39 20.12 -11.22
C GLU A 207 9.58 20.81 -11.92
N ALA A 208 10.51 21.37 -11.15
CA ALA A 208 11.62 22.19 -11.61
C ALA A 208 12.81 21.37 -12.13
#